data_AF-A0A661S453-F1
#
_entry.id   AF-A0A661S453-F1
#
_cell.length_a   1.000
_cell.length_b   1.000
_cell.length_c   1.000
_cell.angle_alpha   90.00
_cell.angle_beta   90.00
_cell.angle_gamma   90.00
#
_symmetry.space_group_name_H-M   'P 1'
#
loop_
_entity.id
_entity.type
_entity.pdbx_description
1 polymer ?
#
loop_
_entity_poly.entity_id
_entity_poly.type
_entity_poly.pdbx_seq_one_letter_code
_entity_poly.pdbx_strand_id
1 'polypeptide(L)'
;MIEEKFASGDSFIHQLDPKIRIMASIVLSFATALCDNLFIAGAYFILSSILITMARLKWMDVIVRLKPLFWFLLMIWIILPLTFEGETIFQYSWLKISGSGVILCGKITIKSIAILLLFTALIATMTIASLGNGLHRLH
;
A
#
# COMPACT_ATOMS: atom_id res chain seq x y z
N MET A 1 -10.50 6.92 -23.67
CA MET A 1 -10.84 7.73 -22.48
C MET A 1 -10.34 6.96 -21.26
N ILE A 2 -9.37 7.50 -20.52
CA ILE A 2 -8.91 6.86 -19.28
C ILE A 2 -10.03 7.04 -18.26
N GLU A 3 -10.65 5.95 -17.79
CA GLU A 3 -11.73 5.99 -16.80
C GLU A 3 -11.18 6.46 -15.44
N GLU A 4 -11.41 7.72 -15.08
CA GLU A 4 -11.03 8.28 -13.78
C GLU A 4 -12.10 8.02 -12.71
N LYS A 5 -12.41 6.74 -12.44
CA LYS A 5 -13.49 6.31 -11.53
C LYS A 5 -13.38 6.83 -10.08
N PHE A 6 -12.21 7.31 -9.67
CA PHE A 6 -11.93 7.78 -8.31
C PHE A 6 -11.86 9.30 -8.16
N ALA A 7 -11.85 10.05 -9.27
CA ALA A 7 -11.69 11.51 -9.26
C ALA A 7 -13.02 12.28 -9.11
N SER A 8 -14.14 11.55 -9.12
CA SER A 8 -15.49 12.10 -8.99
C SER A 8 -16.02 11.87 -7.57
N GLY A 9 -15.51 12.60 -6.58
CA GLY A 9 -16.00 12.55 -5.20
C GLY A 9 -15.97 13.89 -4.47
N ASP A 10 -17.04 14.25 -3.77
CA ASP A 10 -17.17 15.49 -2.95
C ASP A 10 -16.57 15.36 -1.54
N SER A 11 -15.45 14.65 -1.40
CA SER A 11 -14.85 14.37 -0.09
C SER A 11 -13.86 15.47 0.34
N PHE A 12 -13.65 15.63 1.65
CA PHE A 12 -12.68 16.61 2.19
C PHE A 12 -11.28 16.43 1.60
N ILE A 13 -10.89 15.17 1.33
CA ILE A 13 -9.63 14.83 0.66
C ILE A 13 -9.59 15.35 -0.77
N HIS A 14 -10.71 15.42 -1.51
CA HIS A 14 -10.76 15.97 -2.87
C HIS A 14 -10.56 17.50 -2.92
N GLN A 15 -10.75 18.21 -1.81
CA GLN A 15 -10.55 19.66 -1.74
C GLN A 15 -9.12 20.06 -1.31
N LEU A 16 -8.29 19.11 -0.86
CA LEU A 16 -6.90 19.41 -0.46
C LEU A 16 -6.03 19.80 -1.65
N ASP A 17 -5.05 20.68 -1.45
CA ASP A 17 -4.11 21.03 -2.51
C ASP A 17 -3.37 19.80 -3.08
N PRO A 18 -3.35 19.62 -4.42
CA PRO A 18 -2.61 18.58 -5.12
C PRO A 18 -1.18 18.36 -4.63
N LYS A 19 -0.45 19.46 -4.38
CA LYS A 19 0.95 19.44 -3.94
C LYS A 19 1.13 18.77 -2.58
N ILE A 20 0.23 19.07 -1.63
CA ILE A 20 0.28 18.54 -0.28
C ILE A 20 0.02 17.03 -0.30
N ARG A 21 -0.95 16.58 -1.12
CA ARG A 21 -1.25 15.16 -1.26
C ARG A 21 -0.08 14.37 -1.85
N ILE A 22 0.58 14.92 -2.87
CA ILE A 22 1.78 14.30 -3.46
C ILE A 22 2.89 14.20 -2.42
N MET A 23 3.26 15.30 -1.73
CA MET A 23 4.29 15.24 -0.68
C MET A 23 3.91 14.27 0.46
N ALA A 24 2.67 14.32 0.94
CA ALA A 24 2.20 13.43 2.00
C ALA A 24 2.26 11.96 1.57
N SER A 25 1.87 11.63 0.34
CA SER A 25 1.94 10.26 -0.18
C SER A 25 3.38 9.74 -0.24
N ILE A 26 4.33 10.58 -0.64
CA ILE A 26 5.76 10.23 -0.69
C ILE A 26 6.28 10.02 0.73
N VAL A 27 6.11 11.00 1.62
CA VAL A 27 6.61 10.95 2.99
C VAL A 27 6.02 9.77 3.76
N LEU A 28 4.71 9.55 3.68
CA LEU A 28 4.05 8.44 4.38
C LEU A 28 4.46 7.08 3.80
N SER A 29 4.62 6.96 2.48
CA SER A 29 5.05 5.71 1.86
C SER A 29 6.49 5.36 2.21
N PHE A 30 7.40 6.33 2.18
CA PHE A 30 8.78 6.14 2.63
C PHE A 30 8.86 5.79 4.11
N ALA A 31 8.11 6.51 4.95
CA ALA A 31 8.06 6.22 6.39
C ALA A 31 7.53 4.80 6.66
N THR A 32 6.47 4.38 5.95
CA THR A 32 5.91 3.02 6.06
C THR A 32 6.91 1.95 5.59
N ALA A 33 7.63 2.21 4.49
CA ALA A 33 8.62 1.28 3.96
C ALA A 33 9.80 1.07 4.93
N LEU A 34 10.30 2.16 5.53
CA LEU A 34 11.45 2.15 6.43
C LEU A 34 11.13 1.54 7.82
N CYS A 35 9.86 1.47 8.20
CA CYS A 35 9.46 0.94 9.51
C CYS A 35 9.55 -0.58 9.57
N ASP A 36 10.48 -1.17 10.33
CA ASP A 36 10.60 -2.63 10.45
C ASP A 36 9.73 -3.27 11.54
N ASN A 37 9.00 -2.46 12.30
CA ASN A 37 8.14 -2.90 13.38
C ASN A 37 6.71 -3.16 12.89
N LEU A 38 6.18 -4.37 13.18
CA LEU A 38 4.81 -4.78 12.86
C LEU A 38 3.76 -3.85 13.45
N PHE A 39 3.98 -3.36 14.68
CA PHE A 39 3.05 -2.44 15.35
C PHE A 39 2.94 -1.11 14.60
N ILE A 40 4.08 -0.58 14.13
CA ILE A 40 4.11 0.68 13.39
C ILE A 40 3.49 0.48 12.00
N ALA A 41 3.79 -0.63 11.32
CA ALA A 41 3.14 -0.97 10.05
C ALA A 41 1.61 -1.10 10.20
N GLY A 42 1.14 -1.68 11.31
CA GLY A 42 -0.29 -1.73 11.66
C GLY A 42 -0.90 -0.34 11.87
N ALA A 43 -0.20 0.58 12.52
CA ALA A 43 -0.65 1.96 12.68
C ALA A 43 -0.81 2.68 11.32
N TYR A 44 0.15 2.51 10.40
CA TYR A 44 0.03 3.05 9.03
C TYR A 44 -1.12 2.42 8.25
N PHE A 45 -1.35 1.12 8.43
CA PHE A 45 -2.50 0.44 7.84
C PHE A 45 -3.82 1.05 8.33
N ILE A 46 -3.97 1.25 9.65
CA ILE A 46 -5.16 1.91 10.24
C ILE A 46 -5.30 3.33 9.71
N LEU A 47 -4.22 4.11 9.68
CA LEU A 47 -4.22 5.48 9.16
C LEU A 47 -4.67 5.52 7.70
N SER A 48 -4.13 4.64 6.85
CA SER A 48 -4.50 4.55 5.44
C SER A 48 -5.97 4.16 5.23
N SER A 49 -6.48 3.26 6.07
CA SER A 49 -7.89 2.86 6.08
C SER A 49 -8.81 4.02 6.47
N ILE A 50 -8.43 4.79 7.49
CA ILE A 50 -9.14 6.03 7.87
C ILE A 50 -9.12 7.02 6.71
N LEU A 51 -7.99 7.22 6.04
CA LEU A 51 -7.93 8.12 4.87
C LEU A 51 -8.85 7.66 3.74
N ILE A 52 -8.95 6.36 3.47
CA ILE A 52 -9.87 5.81 2.45
C ILE A 52 -11.33 6.06 2.83
N THR A 53 -11.70 5.84 4.09
CA THR A 53 -13.07 6.10 4.57
C THR A 53 -13.40 7.58 4.53
N MET A 54 -12.47 8.46 4.93
CA MET A 54 -12.62 9.91 4.82
C MET A 54 -12.70 10.39 3.37
N ALA A 55 -12.00 9.72 2.45
CA ALA A 55 -12.07 9.99 1.02
C ALA A 55 -13.38 9.47 0.40
N ARG A 56 -14.20 8.73 1.16
CA ARG A 56 -15.45 8.06 0.71
C ARG A 56 -15.24 7.18 -0.53
N LEU A 57 -14.09 6.49 -0.59
CA LEU A 57 -13.81 5.60 -1.70
C LEU A 57 -14.70 4.36 -1.61
N LYS A 58 -15.21 3.91 -2.76
CA LYS A 58 -15.90 2.63 -2.86
C LYS A 58 -14.88 1.51 -2.62
N TRP A 59 -15.05 0.79 -1.52
CA TRP A 59 -14.21 -0.35 -1.15
C TRP A 59 -14.06 -1.38 -2.27
N MET A 60 -15.10 -1.55 -3.10
CA MET A 60 -15.07 -2.47 -4.24
C MET A 60 -13.99 -2.10 -5.26
N ASP A 61 -13.88 -0.81 -5.59
CA ASP A 61 -12.90 -0.33 -6.57
C ASP A 61 -11.46 -0.43 -6.01
N VAL A 62 -11.30 -0.23 -4.70
CA VAL A 62 -10.03 -0.44 -3.99
C VAL A 62 -9.61 -1.91 -4.07
N ILE A 63 -10.53 -2.86 -3.79
CA ILE A 63 -10.25 -4.30 -3.83
C ILE A 63 -9.83 -4.75 -5.23
N VAL A 64 -10.50 -4.27 -6.29
CA VAL A 64 -10.13 -4.58 -7.68
C VAL A 64 -8.70 -4.15 -7.97
N ARG A 65 -8.28 -2.99 -7.44
CA ARG A 65 -6.91 -2.48 -7.58
C ARG A 65 -5.88 -3.23 -6.75
N LEU A 66 -6.30 -3.81 -5.61
CA LEU A 66 -5.45 -4.66 -4.77
C LEU A 66 -5.27 -6.08 -5.34
N LYS A 67 -6.15 -6.53 -6.25
CA LYS A 67 -6.10 -7.89 -6.81
C LYS A 67 -4.73 -8.29 -7.39
N PRO A 68 -4.04 -7.45 -8.20
CA PRO A 68 -2.69 -7.76 -8.69
C PRO A 68 -1.65 -7.84 -7.55
N LEU A 69 -1.79 -7.00 -6.53
CA LEU A 69 -0.91 -7.04 -5.35
C LEU A 69 -1.08 -8.35 -4.60
N PHE A 70 -2.31 -8.81 -4.37
CA PHE A 70 -2.56 -10.09 -3.71
C PHE A 70 -1.93 -11.26 -4.47
N TRP A 71 -1.99 -11.25 -5.80
CA TRP A 71 -1.32 -12.26 -6.63
C TRP A 71 0.20 -12.24 -6.44
N PHE A 72 0.81 -11.05 -6.45
CA PHE A 72 2.24 -10.88 -6.22
C PHE A 72 2.66 -11.31 -4.79
N LEU A 73 1.88 -10.95 -3.78
CA LEU A 73 2.12 -11.33 -2.39
C LEU A 73 2.00 -12.84 -2.17
N LEU A 74 1.07 -13.49 -2.86
CA LEU A 74 0.92 -14.95 -2.82
C LEU A 74 2.17 -15.64 -3.37
N MET A 75 2.75 -15.10 -4.45
CA MET A 75 4.03 -15.58 -4.98
C MET A 75 5.17 -15.38 -3.97
N ILE A 76 5.27 -14.21 -3.32
CA ILE A 76 6.25 -13.97 -2.25
C ILE A 76 6.07 -14.93 -1.08
N TRP A 77 4.83 -15.20 -0.68
CA TRP A 77 4.50 -16.14 0.39
C TRP A 77 4.93 -17.58 0.10
N ILE A 78 5.05 -17.96 -1.17
CA ILE A 78 5.56 -19.29 -1.55
C ILE A 78 7.09 -19.28 -1.62
N ILE A 79 7.67 -18.25 -2.24
CA ILE A 79 9.11 -18.17 -2.49
C ILE A 79 9.88 -17.85 -1.21
N LEU A 80 9.49 -16.80 -0.49
CA LEU A 80 10.29 -16.25 0.59
C LEU A 80 10.44 -17.24 1.76
N PRO A 81 9.39 -17.92 2.28
CA PRO A 81 9.57 -18.89 3.36
C PRO A 81 10.42 -20.12 2.96
N LEU A 82 10.51 -20.40 1.65
CA LEU A 82 11.30 -21.49 1.08
C LEU A 82 12.77 -21.08 0.84
N THR A 83 13.01 -19.83 0.44
CA THR A 83 14.34 -19.30 0.11
C THR A 83 15.03 -18.66 1.33
N PHE A 84 14.29 -18.22 2.34
CA PHE A 84 14.90 -17.57 3.52
C PHE A 84 15.63 -18.59 4.39
N GLU A 85 16.93 -18.42 4.53
CA GLU A 85 17.74 -19.18 5.48
C GLU A 85 17.52 -18.60 6.88
N GLY A 86 16.91 -19.36 7.78
CA GLY A 86 16.62 -18.91 9.15
C GLY A 86 16.10 -20.04 10.03
N GLU A 87 15.64 -19.74 11.25
CA GLU A 87 15.09 -20.74 12.17
C GLU A 87 13.94 -21.51 11.51
N THR A 88 14.20 -22.77 11.19
CA THR A 88 13.23 -23.66 10.55
C THR A 88 12.25 -24.16 11.59
N ILE A 89 11.00 -23.70 11.51
CA ILE A 89 9.93 -24.18 12.41
C ILE A 89 9.45 -25.56 11.95
N PHE A 90 9.49 -25.81 10.63
CA PHE A 90 9.15 -27.09 10.02
C PHE A 90 10.23 -27.50 9.02
N GLN A 91 10.78 -28.71 9.20
CA GLN A 91 11.73 -29.32 8.28
C GLN A 91 11.14 -30.63 7.76
N TYR A 92 10.81 -30.68 6.47
CA TYR A 92 10.37 -31.91 5.81
C TYR A 92 11.32 -32.23 4.65
N SER A 93 12.37 -33.01 4.91
CA SER A 93 13.38 -33.57 3.99
C SER A 93 14.00 -32.60 2.95
N TRP A 94 13.23 -32.07 1.99
CA TRP A 94 13.63 -31.05 1.00
C TRP A 94 12.99 -29.66 1.18
N LEU A 95 11.92 -29.55 1.96
CA LEU A 95 11.21 -28.29 2.19
C LEU A 95 11.50 -27.81 3.61
N LYS A 96 12.26 -26.71 3.72
CA LYS A 96 12.51 -25.99 4.97
C LYS A 96 11.62 -24.75 4.96
N ILE A 97 10.68 -24.67 5.91
CA ILE A 97 9.85 -23.47 6.08
C ILE A 97 10.49 -22.63 7.19
N SER A 98 11.01 -21.47 6.81
CA SER A 98 11.65 -20.53 7.72
C SER A 98 10.61 -19.69 8.45
N GLY A 99 10.61 -19.75 9.79
CA GLY A 99 9.73 -18.95 10.63
C GLY A 99 9.95 -17.45 10.45
N SER A 100 11.22 -17.07 10.39
CA SER A 100 11.64 -15.71 10.04
C SER A 100 11.14 -15.29 8.65
N GLY A 101 11.12 -16.21 7.69
CA GLY A 101 10.57 -15.97 6.35
C GLY A 101 9.07 -15.67 6.37
N VAL A 102 8.30 -16.41 7.18
CA VAL A 102 6.85 -16.17 7.34
C VAL A 102 6.58 -14.82 8.01
N ILE A 103 7.32 -14.46 9.06
CA ILE A 103 7.19 -13.15 9.72
C ILE A 103 7.54 -12.01 8.75
N LEU A 104 8.61 -12.16 7.97
CA LEU A 104 9.02 -11.19 6.97
C LEU A 104 7.97 -11.04 5.86
N CYS A 105 7.42 -12.15 5.37
CA CYS A 105 6.27 -12.17 4.46
C CYS A 105 5.09 -11.37 5.02
N GLY A 106 4.70 -11.63 6.26
CA GLY A 106 3.62 -10.90 6.94
C GLY A 106 3.89 -9.39 7.00
N LYS A 107 5.12 -8.99 7.35
CA LYS A 107 5.56 -7.59 7.35
C LYS A 107 5.43 -6.95 5.97
N ILE A 108 5.95 -7.61 4.92
CA ILE A 108 5.91 -7.11 3.54
C ILE A 108 4.47 -6.96 3.07
N THR A 109 3.60 -7.93 3.37
CA THR A 109 2.17 -7.89 3.04
C THR A 109 1.50 -6.66 3.65
N ILE A 110 1.66 -6.44 4.96
CA ILE A 110 1.03 -5.30 5.65
C ILE A 110 1.56 -3.98 5.10
N LYS A 111 2.89 -3.84 4.95
CA LYS A 111 3.51 -2.63 4.37
C LYS A 111 2.99 -2.34 2.97
N SER A 112 2.96 -3.34 2.10
CA SER A 112 2.56 -3.19 0.71
C SER A 112 1.10 -2.78 0.58
N ILE A 113 0.22 -3.38 1.39
CA ILE A 113 -1.19 -2.98 1.42
C ILE A 113 -1.33 -1.56 1.93
N ALA A 114 -0.69 -1.20 3.05
CA ALA A 114 -0.76 0.16 3.61
C ALA A 114 -0.28 1.22 2.62
N ILE A 115 0.84 0.98 1.93
CA ILE A 115 1.38 1.89 0.90
C ILE A 115 0.39 2.02 -0.26
N LEU A 116 -0.15 0.92 -0.78
CA LEU A 116 -1.15 0.99 -1.86
C LEU A 116 -2.42 1.73 -1.44
N LEU A 117 -2.88 1.54 -0.21
CA LEU A 117 -4.05 2.25 0.32
C LEU A 117 -3.78 3.75 0.42
N LEU A 118 -2.59 4.15 0.91
CA LEU A 118 -2.16 5.56 0.91
C LEU A 118 -2.11 6.14 -0.49
N PHE A 119 -1.44 5.48 -1.44
CA PHE A 119 -1.38 5.92 -2.84
C PHE A 119 -2.78 6.03 -3.44
N THR A 120 -3.66 5.07 -3.17
CA THR A 120 -5.03 5.10 -3.70
C THR A 120 -5.85 6.23 -3.06
N ALA A 121 -5.71 6.48 -1.77
CA ALA A 121 -6.44 7.54 -1.08
C ALA A 121 -5.97 8.95 -1.47
N LEU A 122 -4.66 9.15 -1.65
CA LEU A 122 -4.08 10.48 -1.88
C LEU A 122 -3.87 10.81 -3.36
N ILE A 123 -3.37 9.86 -4.15
CA ILE A 123 -3.01 10.08 -5.56
C ILE A 123 -4.14 9.65 -6.49
N ALA A 124 -4.74 8.48 -6.27
CA ALA A 124 -5.79 8.02 -7.18
C ALA A 124 -7.09 8.82 -7.08
N THR A 125 -7.29 9.59 -6.02
CA THR A 125 -8.42 10.54 -5.85
C THR A 125 -8.21 11.85 -6.58
N MET A 126 -7.15 11.99 -7.36
CA MET A 126 -6.85 13.17 -8.15
C MET A 126 -6.97 12.85 -9.64
N THR A 127 -7.47 13.80 -10.42
CA THR A 127 -7.43 13.70 -11.88
C THR A 127 -5.98 13.72 -12.36
N ILE A 128 -5.67 13.06 -13.48
CA ILE A 128 -4.32 13.04 -14.07
C ILE A 128 -3.84 14.47 -14.36
N ALA A 129 -4.75 15.35 -14.78
CA ALA A 129 -4.46 16.78 -15.00
C ALA A 129 -4.05 17.51 -13.71
N SER A 130 -4.74 17.26 -12.59
CA SER A 130 -4.39 17.88 -11.30
C SER A 130 -3.07 17.36 -10.73
N LEU A 131 -2.76 16.07 -10.97
CA LEU A 131 -1.48 15.48 -10.61
C LEU A 131 -0.33 16.11 -11.42
N GLY A 132 -0.52 16.25 -12.74
CA GLY A 132 0.45 16.93 -13.61
C GLY A 132 0.69 18.39 -13.20
N ASN A 133 -0.38 19.14 -12.90
CA ASN A 133 -0.26 20.53 -12.43
C ASN A 133 0.41 20.63 -11.04
N GLY A 134 0.10 19.69 -10.14
CA GLY A 134 0.74 19.60 -8.83
C GLY A 134 2.25 19.36 -8.92
N LEU A 135 2.67 18.49 -9.86
CA LEU A 135 4.07 18.22 -10.13
C LEU A 135 4.76 19.40 -10.83
N HIS A 136 4.08 20.06 -11.78
CA HIS A 136 4.59 21.25 -12.45
C HIS A 136 4.83 22.40 -11.47
N ARG A 137 3.97 22.57 -10.45
CA ARG A 137 4.15 23.57 -9.38
C ARG A 137 5.27 23.22 -8.37
N LEU A 138 5.88 22.05 -8.50
CA LEU A 138 7.03 21.62 -7.72
C LEU A 138 8.36 21.98 -8.38
N HIS A 139 8.34 22.36 -9.67
CA HIS A 139 9.47 22.79 -10.48
C HIS A 139 9.38 24.31 -10.73
#